data_AF-A0A194X327-F1
#
_entry.id   AF-A0A194X327-F1
#
_cell.length_a   1.000
_cell.length_b   1.000
_cell.length_c   1.000
_cell.angle_alpha   90.00
_cell.angle_beta   90.00
_cell.angle_gamma   90.00
#
_symmetry.space_group_name_H-M   'P 1'
#
loop_
_entity.id
_entity.type
_entity.pdbx_description
1 polymer ?
#
loop_
_entity_poly.entity_id
_entity_poly.type
_entity_poly.pdbx_seq_one_letter_code
_entity_poly.pdbx_strand_id
1 'polypeptide(L)'
;MSHLTYYNYEGYGQKAQKDFGYSQAVRVGDIIECSGQGGWDRTTSQIPSDITAQIEQAFENCAETLRTAGASFKDVFAIKSYHVGVSDDVVEIMVRCVKRFCGGHQPVWTLVGVASLAWEEMKVEIDVRAHVPVEGK
;
A
#
# COMPACT_ATOMS: atom_id res chain seq x y z
N MET A 1 1.23 1.47 -26.50
CA MET A 1 0.52 1.01 -25.29
C MET A 1 1.47 0.14 -24.49
N SER A 2 1.47 0.24 -23.16
CA SER A 2 2.30 -0.63 -22.31
C SER A 2 1.88 -2.09 -22.50
N HIS A 3 2.84 -3.02 -22.51
CA HIS A 3 2.58 -4.46 -22.58
C HIS A 3 2.31 -5.07 -21.19
N LEU A 4 2.44 -4.26 -20.12
CA LEU A 4 2.21 -4.68 -18.75
C LEU A 4 0.72 -4.67 -18.41
N THR A 5 0.34 -5.50 -17.45
CA THR A 5 -1.01 -5.54 -16.90
C THR A 5 -1.09 -4.65 -15.67
N TYR A 6 -2.10 -3.77 -15.64
CA TYR A 6 -2.36 -2.85 -14.54
C TYR A 6 -3.69 -3.18 -13.86
N TYR A 7 -3.76 -2.95 -12.55
CA TYR A 7 -4.87 -3.38 -11.70
C TYR A 7 -5.38 -2.21 -10.87
N ASN A 8 -6.71 -2.12 -10.75
CA ASN A 8 -7.43 -1.10 -9.98
C ASN A 8 -8.64 -1.74 -9.30
N TYR A 9 -8.74 -1.61 -7.98
CA TYR A 9 -9.94 -1.99 -7.23
C TYR A 9 -11.04 -0.93 -7.41
N GLU A 10 -12.29 -1.31 -7.12
CA GLU A 10 -13.45 -0.42 -7.24
C GLU A 10 -13.39 0.79 -6.30
N GLY A 11 -14.04 1.90 -6.66
CA GLY A 11 -14.01 3.12 -5.86
C GLY A 11 -12.72 3.91 -6.07
N TYR A 12 -11.90 4.07 -5.03
CA TYR A 12 -10.71 4.93 -5.07
C TYR A 12 -9.72 4.49 -6.15
N GLY A 13 -9.53 3.18 -6.38
CA GLY A 13 -8.61 2.70 -7.42
C GLY A 13 -9.01 3.14 -8.83
N GLN A 14 -10.29 2.98 -9.18
CA GLN A 14 -10.84 3.46 -10.45
C GLN A 14 -10.87 4.99 -10.53
N LYS A 15 -11.16 5.67 -9.42
CA LYS A 15 -11.07 7.13 -9.32
C LYS A 15 -9.66 7.61 -9.61
N ALA A 16 -8.64 7.00 -9.01
CA ALA A 16 -7.24 7.33 -9.23
C ALA A 16 -6.82 7.13 -10.69
N GLN A 17 -7.25 6.02 -11.31
CA GLN A 17 -7.03 5.79 -12.73
C GLN A 17 -7.64 6.90 -13.60
N LYS A 18 -8.89 7.27 -13.33
CA LYS A 18 -9.64 8.24 -14.13
C LYS A 18 -9.18 9.69 -13.92
N ASP A 19 -9.01 10.08 -12.66
CA ASP A 19 -8.84 11.49 -12.26
C ASP A 19 -7.35 11.87 -12.13
N PHE A 20 -6.47 10.91 -11.79
CA PHE A 20 -5.04 11.16 -11.52
C PHE A 20 -4.08 10.44 -12.49
N GLY A 21 -4.58 9.52 -13.32
CA GLY A 21 -3.81 8.89 -14.40
C GLY A 21 -2.80 7.82 -13.95
N TYR A 22 -2.99 7.20 -12.78
CA TYR A 22 -2.16 6.10 -12.30
C TYR A 22 -2.99 4.90 -11.84
N SER A 23 -2.39 3.70 -11.86
CA SER A 23 -3.04 2.46 -11.41
C SER A 23 -2.57 2.07 -10.02
N GLN A 24 -3.40 1.30 -9.29
CA GLN A 24 -3.07 0.87 -7.92
C GLN A 24 -1.98 -0.19 -7.89
N ALA A 25 -1.91 -1.06 -8.90
CA ALA A 25 -0.80 -1.99 -9.07
C ALA A 25 -0.46 -2.27 -10.54
N VAL A 26 0.73 -2.81 -10.76
CA VAL A 26 1.21 -3.34 -12.03
C VAL A 26 1.92 -4.67 -11.81
N ARG A 27 1.77 -5.60 -12.76
CA ARG A 27 2.56 -6.83 -12.80
C ARG A 27 3.77 -6.66 -13.73
N VAL A 28 4.96 -6.91 -13.21
CA VAL A 28 6.24 -6.88 -13.93
C VAL A 28 6.93 -8.23 -13.76
N GLY A 29 6.75 -9.14 -14.72
CA GLY A 29 7.24 -10.52 -14.59
C GLY A 29 6.60 -11.23 -13.41
N ASP A 30 7.43 -11.63 -12.44
CA ASP A 30 7.02 -12.27 -11.18
C ASP A 30 6.82 -11.28 -10.03
N ILE A 31 6.88 -9.97 -10.31
CA ILE A 31 6.72 -8.92 -9.30
C ILE A 31 5.38 -8.24 -9.47
N ILE A 32 4.67 -8.04 -8.36
CA ILE A 32 3.59 -7.06 -8.24
C ILE A 32 4.16 -5.83 -7.56
N GLU A 33 4.09 -4.69 -8.24
CA GLU A 33 4.40 -3.39 -7.68
C GLU A 33 3.11 -2.64 -7.39
N CYS A 34 2.94 -2.18 -6.15
CA CYS A 34 1.83 -1.35 -5.75
C CYS A 34 2.24 0.13 -5.77
N SER A 35 1.31 0.98 -6.19
CA SER A 35 1.37 2.42 -5.87
C SER A 35 1.19 2.61 -4.36
N GLY A 36 1.69 3.73 -3.83
CA GLY A 36 1.54 4.07 -2.42
C GLY A 36 0.07 4.09 -2.00
N GLN A 37 -0.21 3.47 -0.85
CA GLN A 37 -1.53 3.39 -0.24
C GLN A 37 -1.54 4.18 1.07
N GLY A 38 -2.48 5.10 1.19
CA GLY A 38 -2.75 5.87 2.41
C GLY A 38 -4.02 5.40 3.11
N GLY A 39 -4.37 6.09 4.19
CA GLY A 39 -5.49 5.72 5.05
C GLY A 39 -6.90 6.05 4.54
N TRP A 40 -7.10 6.23 3.23
CA TRP A 40 -8.41 6.60 2.69
C TRP A 40 -9.42 5.45 2.75
N ASP A 41 -10.69 5.79 2.94
CA ASP A 41 -11.82 4.90 2.66
C ASP A 41 -11.94 4.68 1.14
N ARG A 42 -11.98 3.41 0.71
CA ARG A 42 -11.98 3.06 -0.72
C ARG A 42 -13.26 3.50 -1.45
N THR A 43 -14.35 3.77 -0.75
CA THR A 43 -15.63 4.17 -1.37
C THR A 43 -15.80 5.69 -1.33
N THR A 44 -15.61 6.30 -0.16
CA THR A 44 -15.87 7.72 0.07
C THR A 44 -14.65 8.60 -0.18
N SER A 45 -13.46 8.01 -0.30
CA SER A 45 -12.16 8.71 -0.37
C SER A 45 -11.83 9.55 0.87
N GLN A 46 -12.59 9.44 1.96
CA GLN A 46 -12.32 10.17 3.20
C GLN A 46 -11.12 9.60 3.93
N ILE A 47 -10.28 10.48 4.50
CA ILE A 47 -9.10 10.10 5.28
C ILE A 47 -9.40 10.35 6.77
N PRO A 48 -9.33 9.34 7.66
CA PRO A 48 -9.53 9.52 9.09
C PRO A 48 -8.50 10.50 9.67
N SER A 49 -8.88 11.31 10.66
CA SER A 49 -7.92 12.20 11.34
C SER A 49 -6.97 11.47 12.29
N ASP A 50 -7.40 10.32 12.83
CA ASP A 50 -6.62 9.49 13.74
C ASP A 50 -5.53 8.72 12.99
N ILE A 51 -4.30 8.80 13.49
CA ILE A 51 -3.13 8.19 12.84
C ILE A 51 -3.18 6.66 12.89
N THR A 52 -3.71 6.08 13.97
CA THR A 52 -3.84 4.63 14.10
C THR A 52 -4.80 4.11 13.04
N ALA A 53 -5.96 4.74 12.91
CA ALA A 53 -6.95 4.42 11.88
C ALA A 53 -6.39 4.60 10.47
N GLN A 54 -5.63 5.66 10.20
CA GLN A 54 -4.98 5.83 8.89
C GLN A 54 -3.99 4.72 8.58
N ILE A 55 -3.12 4.34 9.53
CA ILE A 55 -2.13 3.27 9.31
C ILE A 55 -2.82 1.94 9.06
N GLU A 56 -3.79 1.57 9.90
CA GLU A 56 -4.54 0.32 9.74
C GLU A 56 -5.28 0.28 8.40
N GLN A 57 -5.94 1.38 8.03
CA GLN A 57 -6.61 1.49 6.73
C GLN A 57 -5.63 1.44 5.56
N ALA A 58 -4.44 2.02 5.67
CA ALA A 58 -3.40 1.96 4.64
C ALA A 58 -2.92 0.52 4.40
N PHE A 59 -2.76 -0.28 5.46
CA PHE A 59 -2.46 -1.71 5.32
C PHE A 59 -3.62 -2.49 4.69
N GLU A 60 -4.87 -2.21 5.05
CA GLU A 60 -6.04 -2.83 4.40
C GLU A 60 -6.13 -2.43 2.92
N ASN A 61 -5.77 -1.20 2.57
CA ASN A 61 -5.69 -0.74 1.18
C ASN A 61 -4.56 -1.44 0.40
N CYS A 62 -3.40 -1.68 1.03
CA CYS A 62 -2.35 -2.53 0.46
C CYS A 62 -2.85 -3.95 0.23
N ALA A 63 -3.55 -4.55 1.19
CA ALA A 63 -4.10 -5.89 1.08
C ALA A 63 -5.07 -6.01 -0.11
N GLU A 64 -5.97 -5.04 -0.26
CA GLU A 64 -6.93 -5.00 -1.36
C GLU A 64 -6.23 -4.80 -2.72
N THR A 65 -5.22 -3.94 -2.77
CA THR A 65 -4.40 -3.70 -3.96
C THR A 65 -3.69 -4.99 -4.40
N LEU A 66 -3.01 -5.66 -3.46
CA LEU A 66 -2.35 -6.95 -3.71
C LEU A 66 -3.37 -7.99 -4.19
N ARG A 67 -4.50 -8.14 -3.49
CA ARG A 67 -5.56 -9.10 -3.83
C ARG A 67 -6.07 -8.89 -5.25
N THR A 68 -6.30 -7.64 -5.64
CA THR A 68 -6.77 -7.28 -6.98
C THR A 68 -5.75 -7.66 -8.06
N ALA A 69 -4.47 -7.64 -7.74
CA ALA A 69 -3.37 -8.06 -8.61
C ALA A 69 -3.01 -9.57 -8.51
N GLY A 70 -3.77 -10.36 -7.74
CA GLY A 70 -3.52 -11.79 -7.55
C GLY A 70 -2.41 -12.13 -6.55
N ALA A 71 -2.11 -11.22 -5.62
CA ALA A 71 -1.10 -11.38 -4.57
C ALA A 71 -1.70 -11.23 -3.17
N SER A 72 -0.89 -11.47 -2.14
CA SER A 72 -1.22 -11.25 -0.74
C SER A 72 -0.01 -10.75 0.06
N PHE A 73 -0.19 -10.41 1.33
CA PHE A 73 0.94 -10.05 2.20
C PHE A 73 1.92 -11.21 2.45
N LYS A 74 1.54 -12.47 2.17
CA LYS A 74 2.49 -13.60 2.23
C LYS A 74 3.56 -13.53 1.14
N ASP A 75 3.26 -12.80 0.06
CA ASP A 75 4.12 -12.67 -1.11
C ASP A 75 4.98 -11.40 -1.05
N VAL A 76 4.67 -10.48 -0.12
CA VAL A 76 5.37 -9.20 0.05
C VAL A 76 6.81 -9.45 0.50
N PHE A 77 7.79 -8.93 -0.23
CA PHE A 77 9.20 -9.02 0.18
C PHE A 77 9.77 -7.67 0.60
N ALA A 78 9.12 -6.55 0.23
CA ALA A 78 9.56 -5.20 0.56
C ALA A 78 8.40 -4.28 0.93
N ILE A 79 8.63 -3.48 1.97
CA ILE A 79 7.74 -2.41 2.42
C ILE A 79 8.55 -1.11 2.49
N LYS A 80 8.00 -0.02 1.97
CA LYS A 80 8.44 1.33 2.37
C LYS A 80 7.25 2.09 2.92
N SER A 81 7.50 2.86 3.98
CA SER A 81 6.48 3.72 4.56
C SER A 81 6.99 5.12 4.79
N TYR A 82 6.16 6.10 4.43
CA TYR A 82 6.45 7.53 4.51
C TYR A 82 5.47 8.17 5.49
N HIS A 83 5.98 9.00 6.40
CA HIS A 83 5.19 9.51 7.52
C HIS A 83 5.42 11.01 7.72
N VAL A 84 4.34 11.74 7.95
CA VAL A 84 4.39 13.11 8.44
C VAL A 84 4.31 13.07 9.97
N GLY A 85 5.33 13.61 10.65
CA GLY A 85 5.37 13.63 12.12
C GLY A 85 5.64 12.27 12.75
N VAL A 86 6.77 11.64 12.42
CA VAL A 86 7.20 10.37 13.03
C VAL A 86 7.36 10.53 14.55
N SER A 87 6.76 9.60 15.30
CA SER A 87 6.90 9.44 16.75
C SER A 87 7.09 7.96 17.11
N ASP A 88 7.49 7.67 18.35
CA ASP A 88 7.61 6.30 18.84
C ASP A 88 6.27 5.54 18.75
N ASP A 89 5.15 6.19 19.07
CA ASP A 89 3.80 5.61 18.93
C ASP A 89 3.51 5.19 17.48
N VAL A 90 3.86 6.02 16.49
CA VAL A 90 3.69 5.70 15.07
C VAL A 90 4.53 4.48 14.68
N VAL A 91 5.77 4.41 15.17
CA VAL A 91 6.66 3.27 14.93
C VAL A 91 6.07 2.00 15.55
N GLU A 92 5.54 2.05 16.77
CA GLU A 92 4.92 0.91 17.44
C GLU A 92 3.67 0.41 16.71
N ILE A 93 2.80 1.31 16.24
CA ILE A 93 1.62 0.96 15.45
C ILE A 93 2.06 0.29 14.13
N MET A 94 3.05 0.85 13.44
CA MET A 94 3.59 0.25 12.22
C MET A 94 4.16 -1.15 12.46
N VAL A 95 4.95 -1.35 13.53
CA VAL A 95 5.50 -2.66 13.91
C VAL A 95 4.38 -3.66 14.16
N ARG A 96 3.30 -3.26 14.84
CA ARG A 96 2.12 -4.10 15.08
C ARG A 96 1.46 -4.51 13.76
N CYS A 97 1.25 -3.57 12.84
CA CYS A 97 0.66 -3.87 11.55
C CYS A 97 1.56 -4.76 10.68
N VAL A 98 2.86 -4.49 10.58
CA VAL A 98 3.80 -5.36 9.85
C VAL A 98 3.74 -6.79 10.38
N LYS A 99 3.80 -6.98 11.70
CA LYS A 99 3.69 -8.32 12.32
C LYS A 99 2.34 -8.98 12.04
N ARG A 100 1.24 -8.24 12.08
CA ARG A 100 -0.11 -8.76 11.80
C ARG A 100 -0.27 -9.19 10.34
N PHE A 101 0.08 -8.33 9.40
CA PHE A 101 -0.17 -8.56 7.97
C PHE A 101 0.87 -9.51 7.35
N CYS A 102 2.14 -9.40 7.75
CA CYS A 102 3.22 -10.23 7.20
C CYS A 102 3.51 -11.48 8.03
N GLY A 103 2.74 -11.79 9.08
CA GLY A 103 3.09 -12.73 10.17
C GLY A 103 3.58 -14.14 9.82
N GLY A 104 3.61 -14.53 8.54
CA GLY A 104 4.31 -15.72 8.04
C GLY A 104 5.78 -15.50 7.62
N HIS A 105 6.29 -14.27 7.55
CA HIS A 105 7.67 -13.93 7.16
C HIS A 105 8.11 -12.53 7.64
N GLN A 106 9.32 -12.11 7.29
CA GLN A 106 9.89 -10.79 7.62
C GLN A 106 10.38 -10.10 6.34
N PRO A 107 9.60 -9.18 5.74
CA PRO A 107 10.04 -8.46 4.55
C PRO A 107 11.14 -7.44 4.90
N VAL A 108 11.90 -7.00 3.89
CA VAL A 108 12.73 -5.81 4.09
C VAL A 108 11.82 -4.60 4.29
N TRP A 109 12.16 -3.73 5.22
CA TRP A 109 11.32 -2.57 5.55
C TRP A 109 12.17 -1.33 5.78
N THR A 110 11.74 -0.21 5.21
CA THR A 110 12.26 1.12 5.49
C THR A 110 11.11 2.06 5.86
N LEU A 111 11.28 2.79 6.95
CA LEU A 111 10.39 3.86 7.37
C LEU A 111 11.11 5.21 7.20
N VAL A 112 10.47 6.19 6.58
CA VAL A 112 11.04 7.50 6.30
C VAL A 112 10.09 8.60 6.80
N GLY A 113 10.64 9.57 7.55
CA GLY A 113 9.94 10.82 7.85
C GLY A 113 9.98 11.77 6.65
N VAL A 114 8.84 12.32 6.26
CA VAL A 114 8.70 13.27 5.16
C VAL A 114 8.02 14.56 5.62
N ALA A 115 8.21 15.65 4.86
CA ALA A 115 7.61 16.94 5.18
C ALA A 115 6.09 16.97 4.90
N SER A 116 5.64 16.28 3.85
CA SER A 116 4.24 16.23 3.42
C SER A 116 3.96 15.01 2.54
N LEU A 117 2.69 14.69 2.38
CA LEU A 117 2.16 13.67 1.45
C LEU A 117 1.16 14.33 0.47
N ALA A 118 0.50 13.53 -0.39
CA ALA A 118 -0.30 14.03 -1.50
C ALA A 118 -1.54 14.85 -1.08
N TRP A 119 -2.20 14.49 0.02
CA TRP A 119 -3.30 15.25 0.63
C TRP A 119 -2.90 15.76 2.01
N GLU A 120 -3.39 16.94 2.39
CA GLU A 120 -3.04 17.59 3.67
C GLU A 120 -3.40 16.71 4.88
N GLU A 121 -4.48 15.93 4.77
CA GLU A 121 -4.95 15.02 5.80
C GLU A 121 -4.12 13.75 5.91
N MET A 122 -3.33 13.39 4.90
CA MET A 122 -2.49 12.20 4.94
C MET A 122 -1.35 12.37 5.93
N LYS A 123 -1.20 11.36 6.79
CA LYS A 123 -0.06 11.25 7.71
C LYS A 123 0.82 10.04 7.42
N VAL A 124 0.32 9.09 6.63
CA VAL A 124 1.04 7.88 6.24
C VAL A 124 0.75 7.49 4.80
N GLU A 125 1.78 7.03 4.10
CA GLU A 125 1.69 6.35 2.81
C GLU A 125 2.60 5.12 2.82
N ILE A 126 2.09 3.99 2.32
CA ILE A 126 2.78 2.69 2.33
C ILE A 126 2.85 2.15 0.91
N ASP A 127 4.07 1.88 0.42
CA ASP A 127 4.28 1.09 -0.80
C ASP A 127 4.72 -0.33 -0.44
N VAL A 128 4.27 -1.30 -1.22
CA VAL A 128 4.63 -2.71 -1.06
C VAL A 128 4.99 -3.33 -2.42
N ARG A 129 5.94 -4.26 -2.38
CA ARG A 129 6.27 -5.12 -3.53
C ARG A 129 6.15 -6.57 -3.13
N ALA A 130 5.49 -7.34 -3.99
CA ALA A 130 5.27 -8.77 -3.80
C ALA A 130 5.91 -9.57 -4.93
N HIS A 131 6.38 -10.77 -4.59
CA HIS A 131 6.93 -11.72 -5.54
C HIS A 131 5.96 -12.89 -5.68
N VAL A 132 5.33 -13.00 -6.85
CA VAL A 132 4.35 -14.02 -7.19
C VAL A 132 4.82 -14.69 -8.49
N PRO A 133 5.52 -15.84 -8.41
CA PRO A 133 5.95 -16.57 -9.60
C PRO A 133 4.77 -16.90 -10.51
N VAL A 134 4.94 -16.74 -11.82
CA VAL A 134 4.03 -17.38 -12.78
C VAL A 134 4.29 -18.88 -12.71
N GLU A 135 3.30 -19.70 -12.34
CA GLU A 135 3.45 -21.15 -12.44
C GLU A 135 3.78 -21.54 -13.89
N GLY A 136 4.94 -22.16 -14.09
CA GLY A 136 5.38 -22.72 -15.37
C GLY A 136 6.11 -21.76 -16.31
N LYS A 137 7.37 -21.44 -15.99
CA LYS A 137 8.46 -21.32 -16.97
C LYS A 137 9.74 -21.94 -16.42
#